data_AF-A0A3C0ZUT3-F1
#
_entry.id   AF-A0A3C0ZUT3-F1
#
_cell.length_a   1.000
_cell.length_b   1.000
_cell.length_c   1.000
_cell.angle_alpha   90.00
_cell.angle_beta   90.00
_cell.angle_gamma   90.00
#
_symmetry.space_group_name_H-M   'P 1'
#
loop_
_entity.id
_entity.type
_entity.pdbx_description
1 polymer ?
#
loop_
_entity_poly.entity_id
_entity_poly.type
_entity_poly.pdbx_seq_one_letter_code
_entity_poly.pdbx_strand_id
1 'polypeptide(L)'
;MKNEQRQAYEQWLEKLPAGDPLREELLSIKDDEGQIYERFYKEIEFGTAGLRGICAAGTNRMNSLTVGRATQGIASYILQSGKDPDAGVVIAYDCRYHSKEFSELAAEIFAGNGIHAYLFPSMRPTPELSFAIRRLGAVGGVNMTASHNPKEYNGYKVYWEDGA
;
A
#
# COMPACT_ATOMS: atom_id res chain seq x y z
N MET A 1 6.85 4.17 27.98
CA MET A 1 6.16 4.25 26.67
C MET A 1 7.11 4.57 25.52
N LYS A 2 7.92 5.66 25.53
CA LYS A 2 8.89 5.99 24.45
C LYS A 2 9.85 4.87 24.00
N ASN A 3 10.15 3.89 24.86
CA ASN A 3 11.13 2.84 24.58
C ASN A 3 10.70 1.90 23.45
N GLU A 4 9.41 1.57 23.32
CA GLU A 4 8.93 0.63 22.29
C GLU A 4 8.97 1.23 20.88
N GLN A 5 8.57 2.50 20.74
CA GLN A 5 8.63 3.20 19.46
C GLN A 5 10.08 3.38 18.99
N ARG A 6 10.99 3.69 19.92
CA ARG A 6 12.42 3.78 19.64
C ARG A 6 12.98 2.43 19.19
N GLN A 7 12.60 1.35 19.85
CA GLN A 7 13.01 0.00 19.46
C GLN A 7 12.51 -0.36 18.06
N ALA A 8 11.25 -0.05 17.72
CA ALA A 8 10.71 -0.29 16.39
C ALA A 8 11.45 0.53 15.31
N TYR A 9 11.76 1.80 15.60
CA TYR A 9 12.59 2.65 14.75
C TYR A 9 13.98 2.05 14.49
N GLU A 10 14.66 1.59 15.55
CA GLU A 10 15.98 0.99 15.44
C GLU A 10 15.94 -0.34 14.66
N GLN A 11 14.91 -1.16 14.86
CA GLN A 11 14.71 -2.38 14.05
C GLN A 11 14.50 -2.07 12.57
N TRP A 12 13.79 -0.99 12.24
CA TRP A 12 13.65 -0.56 10.84
C TRP A 12 15.00 -0.12 10.26
N LEU A 13 15.77 0.67 11.01
CA LEU A 13 17.13 1.04 10.60
C LEU A 13 18.06 -0.17 10.49
N GLU A 14 17.87 -1.23 11.26
CA GLU A 14 18.70 -2.43 11.12
C GLU A 14 18.35 -3.22 9.86
N LYS A 15 17.05 -3.37 9.57
CA LYS A 15 16.55 -4.25 8.51
C LYS A 15 16.51 -3.62 7.12
N LEU A 16 16.38 -2.29 7.03
CA LEU A 16 16.37 -1.60 5.75
C LEU A 16 17.78 -1.53 5.17
N PRO A 17 17.99 -1.89 3.89
CA PRO A 17 19.32 -1.84 3.28
C PRO A 17 19.86 -0.41 3.18
N ALA A 18 21.18 -0.28 3.09
CA ALA A 18 21.81 1.01 2.81
C ALA A 18 21.34 1.54 1.45
N GLY A 19 21.00 2.84 1.39
CA GLY A 19 20.44 3.47 0.18
C GLY A 19 18.93 3.29 -0.01
N ASP A 20 18.24 2.56 0.88
CA ASP A 20 16.78 2.54 0.88
C ASP A 20 16.20 3.92 1.24
N PRO A 21 15.28 4.50 0.44
CA PRO A 21 14.71 5.81 0.72
C PRO A 21 14.05 5.93 2.10
N LEU A 22 13.42 4.85 2.61
CA LEU A 22 12.81 4.85 3.93
C LEU A 22 13.87 4.91 5.02
N ARG A 23 15.03 4.26 4.81
CA ARG A 23 16.15 4.32 5.77
C ARG A 23 16.71 5.73 5.85
N GLU A 24 16.96 6.37 4.70
CA GLU A 24 17.47 7.74 4.65
C GLU A 24 16.50 8.72 5.30
N GLU A 25 15.19 8.54 5.08
CA GLU A 25 14.17 9.35 5.76
C GLU A 25 14.22 9.16 7.28
N LEU A 26 14.36 7.92 7.77
CA LEU A 26 14.49 7.64 9.22
C LEU A 26 15.77 8.24 9.82
N LEU A 27 16.89 8.23 9.09
CA LEU A 27 18.13 8.85 9.55
C LEU A 27 18.00 10.38 9.68
N SER A 28 17.18 11.01 8.83
CA SER A 28 16.94 12.46 8.88
C SER A 28 16.19 12.93 10.13
N ILE A 29 15.48 12.02 10.82
CA ILE A 29 14.71 12.30 12.04
C ILE A 29 15.32 11.69 13.31
N LYS A 30 16.57 11.21 13.27
CA LYS A 30 17.19 10.44 14.36
C LYS A 30 17.19 11.12 15.74
N ASP A 31 17.17 12.45 15.75
CA ASP A 31 17.20 13.30 16.95
C ASP A 31 15.81 13.92 17.26
N ASP A 32 14.79 13.60 16.46
CA ASP A 32 13.40 14.06 16.63
C ASP A 32 12.52 12.95 17.22
N GLU A 33 12.54 12.86 18.56
CA GLU A 33 11.74 11.91 19.33
C GLU A 33 10.23 12.06 19.09
N GLY A 34 9.76 13.26 18.73
CA GLY A 34 8.36 13.51 18.41
C GLY A 34 7.97 12.81 17.10
N GLN A 35 8.78 12.96 16.06
CA GLN A 35 8.58 12.28 14.78
C GLN A 35 8.70 10.77 14.90
N ILE A 36 9.68 10.27 15.64
CA ILE A 36 9.82 8.83 15.91
C ILE A 36 8.57 8.31 16.60
N TYR A 37 8.11 8.97 17.66
CA TYR A 37 6.87 8.58 18.32
C TYR A 37 5.68 8.57 17.36
N GLU A 38 5.43 9.67 16.65
CA GLU A 38 4.28 9.83 15.73
C GLU A 38 4.24 8.80 14.59
N ARG A 39 5.41 8.31 14.16
CA ARG A 39 5.54 7.32 13.07
C ARG A 39 5.43 5.88 13.54
N PHE A 40 5.71 5.60 14.82
CA PHE A 40 5.81 4.23 15.35
C PHE A 40 4.87 3.93 16.52
N TYR A 41 4.10 4.89 17.04
CA TYR A 41 3.21 4.65 18.20
C TYR A 41 2.09 3.65 17.95
N LYS A 42 1.78 3.36 16.68
CA LYS A 42 0.81 2.34 16.28
C LYS A 42 1.14 1.79 14.89
N GLU A 43 0.36 0.80 14.47
CA GLU A 43 0.29 0.41 13.07
C GLU A 43 -0.85 1.15 12.37
N ILE A 44 -0.66 1.42 11.08
CA ILE A 44 -1.74 1.89 10.21
C ILE A 44 -2.81 0.79 10.09
N GLU A 45 -4.05 1.16 10.38
CA GLU A 45 -5.17 0.21 10.43
C GLU A 45 -5.92 0.16 9.09
N PHE A 46 -6.39 -1.04 8.73
CA PHE A 46 -7.24 -1.24 7.57
C PHE A 46 -8.69 -0.92 7.94
N GLY A 47 -9.15 0.28 7.58
CA GLY A 47 -10.51 0.74 7.85
C GLY A 47 -11.50 0.35 6.76
N THR A 48 -12.75 0.81 6.91
CA THR A 48 -13.83 0.58 5.93
C THR A 48 -13.51 1.14 4.54
N ALA A 49 -12.65 2.15 4.46
CA ALA A 49 -12.21 2.77 3.21
C ALA A 49 -10.76 2.42 2.85
N GLY A 50 -10.26 1.27 3.33
CA GLY A 50 -8.89 0.81 3.11
C GLY A 50 -7.86 1.36 4.11
N LEU A 51 -6.58 1.21 3.77
CA LEU A 51 -5.47 1.86 4.47
C LEU A 51 -5.40 3.33 4.06
N ARG A 52 -5.08 4.20 5.02
CA ARG A 52 -4.85 5.62 4.73
C ARG A 52 -3.89 6.23 5.73
N GLY A 53 -2.91 6.98 5.22
CA GLY A 53 -1.92 7.64 6.05
C GLY A 53 -1.04 8.58 5.26
N ILE A 54 -0.26 9.37 6.00
CA ILE A 54 0.78 10.24 5.41
C ILE A 54 1.87 9.33 4.82
N CYS A 55 2.36 9.68 3.63
CA CYS A 55 3.51 9.03 3.01
C CYS A 55 4.79 9.36 3.80
N ALA A 56 5.38 8.35 4.43
CA ALA A 56 6.62 8.45 5.20
C ALA A 56 7.07 7.07 5.70
N ALA A 57 8.32 6.95 6.12
CA ALA A 57 8.80 5.79 6.87
C ALA A 57 8.13 5.68 8.26
N GLY A 58 7.77 4.45 8.65
CA GLY A 58 7.16 4.10 9.94
C GLY A 58 5.95 3.18 9.82
N THR A 59 5.58 2.54 10.94
CA THR A 59 4.45 1.59 11.01
C THR A 59 3.08 2.26 10.92
N ASN A 60 2.98 3.53 11.35
CA ASN A 60 1.78 4.35 11.27
C ASN A 60 1.76 5.24 10.00
N ARG A 61 2.33 4.77 8.89
CA ARG A 61 2.50 5.55 7.65
C ARG A 61 2.21 4.70 6.41
N MET A 62 1.92 5.40 5.31
CA MET A 62 1.91 4.80 3.99
C MET A 62 3.34 4.79 3.44
N ASN A 63 3.81 3.62 3.06
CA ASN A 63 5.13 3.40 2.45
C ASN A 63 5.12 2.06 1.70
N SER A 64 6.22 1.76 1.01
CA SER A 64 6.38 0.51 0.25
C SER A 64 6.19 -0.74 1.11
N LEU A 65 6.65 -0.75 2.36
CA LEU A 65 6.45 -1.90 3.26
C LEU A 65 4.98 -2.08 3.65
N THR A 66 4.27 -1.00 3.97
CA THR A 66 2.82 -1.03 4.25
C THR A 66 2.04 -1.55 3.05
N VAL A 67 2.30 -1.01 1.85
CA VAL A 67 1.65 -1.41 0.60
C VAL A 67 1.98 -2.87 0.27
N GLY A 68 3.25 -3.25 0.39
CA GLY A 68 3.69 -4.61 0.09
C GLY A 68 3.07 -5.64 1.01
N ARG A 69 3.03 -5.37 2.32
CA ARG A 69 2.38 -6.23 3.31
C ARG A 69 0.89 -6.39 3.03
N ALA A 70 0.19 -5.30 2.72
CA ALA A 70 -1.23 -5.35 2.37
C ALA A 70 -1.46 -6.16 1.09
N THR A 71 -0.68 -5.90 0.03
CA THR A 71 -0.79 -6.59 -1.25
C THR A 71 -0.51 -8.07 -1.10
N GLN A 72 0.54 -8.45 -0.38
CA GLN A 72 0.86 -9.85 -0.12
C GLN A 72 -0.26 -10.54 0.67
N GLY A 73 -0.89 -9.87 1.63
CA GLY A 73 -2.06 -10.38 2.34
C GLY A 73 -3.24 -10.68 1.40
N ILE A 74 -3.53 -9.77 0.47
CA ILE A 74 -4.60 -9.95 -0.53
C ILE A 74 -4.25 -11.06 -1.52
N ALA A 75 -3.01 -11.12 -1.99
CA ALA A 75 -2.54 -12.20 -2.87
C ALA A 75 -2.71 -13.57 -2.21
N SER A 76 -2.25 -13.71 -0.96
CA SER A 76 -2.42 -14.93 -0.17
C SER A 76 -3.90 -15.29 0.02
N TYR A 77 -4.77 -14.31 0.26
CA TYR A 77 -6.20 -14.53 0.38
C TYR A 77 -6.82 -15.04 -0.93
N ILE A 78 -6.50 -14.44 -2.07
CA ILE A 78 -7.00 -14.86 -3.39
C ILE A 78 -6.64 -16.33 -3.63
N LEU A 79 -5.37 -16.69 -3.44
CA LEU A 79 -4.88 -18.06 -3.64
C LEU A 79 -5.55 -19.08 -2.71
N GLN A 80 -5.89 -18.69 -1.48
CA GLN A 80 -6.57 -19.55 -0.51
C GLN A 80 -8.10 -19.61 -0.72
N SER A 81 -8.69 -18.61 -1.36
CA SER A 81 -10.14 -18.51 -1.56
C SER A 81 -10.68 -19.43 -2.66
N GLY A 82 -9.81 -20.10 -3.42
CA GLY A 82 -10.18 -20.93 -4.56
C GLY A 82 -10.61 -20.15 -5.80
N LYS A 83 -10.41 -18.82 -5.80
CA LYS A 83 -10.63 -17.97 -6.97
C LYS A 83 -9.54 -18.21 -8.02
N ASP A 84 -9.91 -18.04 -9.29
CA ASP A 84 -8.99 -18.19 -10.41
C ASP A 84 -7.95 -17.03 -10.44
N PRO A 85 -6.66 -17.30 -10.20
CA PRO A 85 -5.64 -16.26 -10.24
C PRO A 85 -5.42 -15.67 -11.64
N ASP A 86 -5.78 -16.39 -12.71
CA ASP A 86 -5.65 -15.91 -14.10
C ASP A 86 -6.73 -14.86 -14.45
N ALA A 87 -7.88 -14.88 -13.76
CA ALA A 87 -8.88 -13.82 -13.86
C ALA A 87 -8.32 -12.47 -13.37
N GLY A 88 -7.33 -12.50 -12.47
CA GLY A 88 -6.47 -11.35 -12.16
C GLY A 88 -7.09 -10.25 -11.30
N VAL A 89 -6.27 -9.24 -11.00
CA VAL A 89 -6.61 -8.08 -10.17
C VAL A 89 -6.39 -6.79 -10.97
N VAL A 90 -7.37 -5.89 -10.95
CA VAL A 90 -7.25 -4.57 -11.60
C VAL A 90 -6.64 -3.56 -10.65
N ILE A 91 -5.66 -2.78 -11.10
CA ILE A 91 -4.93 -1.82 -10.27
C ILE A 91 -5.04 -0.43 -10.88
N ALA A 92 -5.59 0.52 -10.12
CA ALA A 92 -5.71 1.93 -10.48
C ALA A 92 -5.07 2.83 -9.42
N TYR A 93 -4.81 4.07 -9.81
CA TYR A 93 -4.24 5.09 -8.93
C TYR A 93 -4.59 6.51 -9.35
N ASP A 94 -4.50 7.44 -8.39
CA ASP A 94 -4.71 8.88 -8.60
C ASP A 94 -3.39 9.69 -8.65
N CYS A 95 -3.49 11.02 -8.63
CA CYS A 95 -2.35 11.93 -8.80
C CYS A 95 -1.50 12.21 -7.54
N ARG A 96 -1.62 11.39 -6.50
CA ARG A 96 -0.90 11.61 -5.23
C ARG A 96 0.55 11.19 -5.31
N TYR A 97 1.34 11.67 -4.35
CA TYR A 97 2.73 11.22 -4.19
C TYR A 97 2.78 9.71 -3.98
N HIS A 98 3.70 9.06 -4.69
CA HIS A 98 3.93 7.62 -4.67
C HIS A 98 2.78 6.74 -5.19
N SER A 99 1.67 7.32 -5.69
CA SER A 99 0.53 6.53 -6.18
C SER A 99 0.92 5.59 -7.31
N LYS A 100 1.76 6.06 -8.24
CA LYS A 100 2.25 5.24 -9.35
C LYS A 100 3.17 4.13 -8.84
N GLU A 101 4.17 4.49 -8.03
CA GLU A 101 5.17 3.58 -7.48
C GLU A 101 4.53 2.48 -6.60
N PHE A 102 3.52 2.84 -5.80
CA PHE A 102 2.77 1.88 -4.99
C PHE A 102 1.90 0.96 -5.85
N SER A 103 1.33 1.44 -6.95
CA SER A 103 0.60 0.59 -7.90
C SER A 103 1.51 -0.37 -8.66
N GLU A 104 2.70 0.07 -9.05
CA GLU A 104 3.72 -0.78 -9.68
C GLU A 104 4.19 -1.86 -8.71
N LEU A 105 4.51 -1.50 -7.46
CA LEU A 105 4.85 -2.45 -6.41
C LEU A 105 3.73 -3.48 -6.17
N ALA A 106 2.47 -3.02 -6.13
CA ALA A 106 1.34 -3.94 -5.97
C ALA A 106 1.23 -4.92 -7.15
N ALA A 107 1.41 -4.43 -8.38
CA ALA A 107 1.39 -5.26 -9.58
C ALA A 107 2.53 -6.30 -9.57
N GLU A 108 3.74 -5.90 -9.19
CA GLU A 108 4.90 -6.79 -9.06
C GLU A 108 4.65 -7.91 -8.04
N ILE A 109 4.05 -7.58 -6.88
CA ILE A 109 3.74 -8.57 -5.85
C ILE A 109 2.66 -9.54 -6.33
N PHE A 110 1.58 -9.06 -6.95
CA PHE A 110 0.56 -9.97 -7.51
C PHE A 110 1.17 -10.89 -8.57
N ALA A 111 1.94 -10.33 -9.52
CA ALA A 111 2.60 -11.10 -10.56
C ALA A 111 3.59 -12.12 -9.97
N GLY A 112 4.36 -11.75 -8.94
CA GLY A 112 5.28 -12.64 -8.22
C GLY A 112 4.58 -13.79 -7.49
N ASN A 113 3.30 -13.63 -7.16
CA ASN A 113 2.44 -14.67 -6.59
C ASN A 113 1.67 -15.46 -7.68
N GLY A 114 1.94 -15.22 -8.98
CA GLY A 114 1.25 -15.88 -10.09
C GLY A 114 -0.17 -15.39 -10.34
N ILE A 115 -0.54 -14.21 -9.85
CA ILE A 115 -1.85 -13.58 -10.09
C ILE A 115 -1.70 -12.57 -11.22
N HIS A 116 -2.57 -12.63 -12.22
CA HIS A 116 -2.53 -11.66 -13.32
C HIS A 116 -2.85 -10.24 -12.82
N ALA A 117 -2.03 -9.24 -13.16
CA ALA A 117 -2.21 -7.87 -12.71
C ALA A 117 -2.51 -6.93 -13.88
N TYR A 118 -3.74 -6.37 -13.91
CA TYR A 118 -4.13 -5.36 -14.88
C TYR A 118 -3.82 -3.96 -14.34
N LEU A 119 -2.64 -3.44 -14.62
CA LEU A 119 -2.24 -2.08 -14.25
C LEU A 119 -2.60 -1.09 -15.36
N PHE A 120 -3.33 -0.03 -15.02
CA PHE A 120 -3.58 1.06 -15.97
C PHE A 120 -2.29 1.82 -16.34
N PRO A 121 -2.11 2.22 -17.61
CA PRO A 121 -0.89 2.90 -18.07
C PRO A 121 -0.73 4.33 -17.52
N SER A 122 -1.81 4.91 -17.00
CA SER A 122 -1.83 6.23 -16.37
C SER A 122 -2.94 6.32 -15.34
N MET A 123 -3.00 7.43 -14.61
CA MET A 123 -3.97 7.67 -13.55
C MET A 123 -5.41 7.43 -14.00
N ARG A 124 -6.23 6.87 -13.09
CA ARG A 124 -7.64 6.55 -13.36
C ARG A 124 -8.55 6.86 -12.19
N PRO A 125 -9.79 7.32 -12.46
CA PRO A 125 -10.75 7.56 -11.41
C PRO A 125 -11.31 6.22 -10.89
N THR A 126 -11.66 6.20 -9.60
CA THR A 126 -12.23 5.01 -8.93
C THR A 126 -13.37 4.31 -9.69
N PRO A 127 -14.32 5.01 -10.34
CA PRO A 127 -15.39 4.34 -11.09
C PRO A 127 -14.88 3.55 -12.31
N GLU A 128 -13.75 3.93 -12.91
CA GLU A 128 -13.17 3.19 -14.04
C GLU A 128 -12.53 1.89 -13.58
N LEU A 129 -11.91 1.87 -12.40
CA LEU A 129 -11.47 0.64 -11.73
C LEU A 129 -12.67 -0.30 -11.51
N SER A 130 -13.73 0.19 -10.87
CA SER A 130 -14.95 -0.59 -10.58
C SER A 130 -15.58 -1.15 -11.85
N PHE A 131 -15.63 -0.35 -12.93
CA PHE A 131 -16.08 -0.81 -14.24
C PHE A 131 -15.16 -1.90 -14.82
N ALA A 132 -13.85 -1.70 -14.79
CA ALA A 132 -12.88 -2.61 -15.37
C ALA A 132 -12.86 -3.98 -14.68
N ILE A 133 -13.00 -4.03 -13.35
CA ILE A 133 -13.10 -5.29 -12.58
C ILE A 133 -14.22 -6.16 -13.16
N ARG A 134 -15.42 -5.60 -13.23
CA ARG A 134 -16.61 -6.32 -13.75
C ARG A 134 -16.49 -6.64 -15.23
N ARG A 135 -15.90 -5.72 -16.01
CA ARG A 135 -15.78 -5.87 -17.47
C ARG A 135 -14.80 -6.97 -17.87
N LEU A 136 -13.74 -7.15 -17.09
CA LEU A 136 -12.69 -8.15 -17.29
C LEU A 136 -12.99 -9.48 -16.58
N GLY A 137 -13.97 -9.50 -15.67
CA GLY A 137 -14.24 -10.68 -14.84
C GLY A 137 -13.15 -10.93 -13.80
N ALA A 138 -12.46 -9.88 -13.36
CA ALA A 138 -11.36 -9.95 -12.42
C ALA A 138 -11.83 -10.37 -11.02
N VAL A 139 -10.94 -11.01 -10.25
CA VAL A 139 -11.25 -11.46 -8.87
C VAL A 139 -11.45 -10.30 -7.89
N GLY A 140 -10.97 -9.13 -8.28
CA GLY A 140 -11.07 -7.87 -7.53
C GLY A 140 -10.16 -6.80 -8.11
N GLY A 141 -9.91 -5.77 -7.32
CA GLY A 141 -9.03 -4.68 -7.67
C GLY A 141 -8.46 -3.93 -6.49
N VAL A 142 -7.44 -3.12 -6.77
CA VAL A 142 -6.76 -2.27 -5.81
C VAL A 142 -6.73 -0.84 -6.33
N ASN A 143 -7.04 0.11 -5.46
CA ASN A 143 -6.97 1.53 -5.78
C ASN A 143 -6.00 2.27 -4.86
N MET A 144 -4.95 2.86 -5.42
CA MET A 144 -4.04 3.74 -4.70
C MET A 144 -4.60 5.15 -4.67
N THR A 145 -5.30 5.46 -3.57
CA THR A 145 -5.92 6.78 -3.38
C THR A 145 -6.28 7.03 -1.91
N ALA A 146 -6.03 8.25 -1.45
CA ALA A 146 -6.58 8.77 -0.20
C ALA A 146 -7.87 9.60 -0.39
N SER A 147 -8.53 9.49 -1.56
CA SER A 147 -9.77 10.20 -1.89
C SER A 147 -9.63 11.72 -1.80
N HIS A 148 -10.19 12.36 -0.77
CA HIS A 148 -10.21 13.82 -0.60
C HIS A 148 -9.07 14.35 0.29
N ASN A 149 -8.24 13.48 0.85
CA ASN A 149 -7.17 13.91 1.76
C ASN A 149 -6.12 14.79 1.04
N PRO A 150 -5.30 15.55 1.77
CA PRO A 150 -4.17 16.29 1.21
C PRO A 150 -3.19 15.40 0.43
N LYS A 151 -2.41 15.96 -0.48
CA LYS A 151 -1.54 15.23 -1.42
C LYS A 151 -0.44 14.39 -0.74
N GLU A 152 -0.08 14.74 0.49
CA GLU A 152 0.89 14.05 1.35
C GLU A 152 0.32 12.72 1.89
N TYR A 153 -1.00 12.56 1.87
CA TYR A 153 -1.65 11.30 2.17
C TYR A 153 -1.77 10.45 0.93
N ASN A 154 -1.60 9.15 1.12
CA ASN A 154 -2.02 8.13 0.17
C ASN A 154 -2.85 7.06 0.88
N GLY A 155 -3.35 6.09 0.13
CA GLY A 155 -4.16 5.02 0.67
C GLY A 155 -4.18 3.81 -0.26
N TYR A 156 -4.63 2.69 0.29
CA TYR A 156 -4.73 1.42 -0.40
C TYR A 156 -6.14 0.88 -0.16
N LYS A 157 -6.94 0.78 -1.21
CA LYS A 157 -8.31 0.26 -1.15
C LYS A 157 -8.42 -1.03 -1.90
N VAL A 158 -9.21 -1.96 -1.38
CA VAL A 158 -9.51 -3.25 -2.02
C VAL A 158 -10.95 -3.22 -2.49
N TYR A 159 -11.16 -3.73 -3.70
CA TYR A 159 -12.45 -3.91 -4.35
C TYR A 159 -12.59 -5.38 -4.72
N TRP A 160 -13.79 -5.94 -4.65
CA TRP A 160 -14.05 -7.33 -5.04
C TRP A 160 -14.71 -7.43 -6.42
N GLU A 161 -15.11 -8.63 -6.81
CA GLU A 161 -15.65 -8.99 -8.12
C GLU A 161 -16.91 -8.20 -8.54
N ASP A 162 -17.68 -7.67 -7.57
CA ASP A 162 -18.82 -6.78 -7.81
C ASP A 162 -18.41 -5.33 -8.12
N GLY A 163 -17.10 -5.03 -8.03
CA GLY A 163 -16.53 -3.72 -8.26
C GLY A 163 -16.69 -2.77 -7.06
N ALA A 164 -16.93 -3.29 -5.85
CA ALA A 164 -17.07 -2.52 -4.61
C ALA A 164 -16.09 -2.96 -3.51
#